data_AF-A0A924XHZ8-F1
#
_entry.id   AF-A0A924XHZ8-F1
#
_cell.length_a   1.000
_cell.length_b   1.000
_cell.length_c   1.000
_cell.angle_alpha   90.00
_cell.angle_beta   90.00
_cell.angle_gamma   90.00
#
_symmetry.space_group_name_H-M   'P 1'
#
loop_
_entity.id
_entity.type
_entity.pdbx_description
1 polymer ?
#
loop_
_entity_poly.entity_id
_entity_poly.type
_entity_poly.pdbx_seq_one_letter_code
_entity_poly.pdbx_strand_id
1 'polypeptide(L)'
;MEYKPLYENLDTAFVNIAALVRYLRQQEFIGRVHVTMENFEAELLFGENRQLRVREIDRFAGRMSGGNEALQRLFVRAKEPNGKINVFRQIEVVQTVETPKIAVNIEKIEVIEKESTPQSTILPDGSISETAANAIQAIQNKIVDSEKNGKPAASNVSLPTGALIFNQQQKDLIATMAQKETPNQSEIIAPETAETEKLEPPIEKKPTPPQQTPTSPSGLDKQQLLAICGEMLQIVETTVNESQGDFAPLFRQAQSALSDDYPFLEPSTGTVRYANGKLDLRRDINTNVLMKSLSECSMRVVAKASFRAPEIRQILIKKFIEFGRKRESAFKKFAMAQHAERIVGTKIF
;
A
#
# COMPACT_ATOMS: atom_id res chain seq x y z
N MET A 1 3.67 -24.58 -1.56
CA MET A 1 3.94 -23.70 -2.73
C MET A 1 5.26 -23.02 -2.49
N GLU A 2 6.18 -23.15 -3.43
CA GLU A 2 7.50 -22.56 -3.35
C GLU A 2 7.54 -21.27 -4.18
N TYR A 3 8.31 -20.29 -3.73
CA TYR A 3 8.43 -18.99 -4.39
C TYR A 3 9.89 -18.76 -4.77
N LYS A 4 10.12 -18.41 -6.03
CA LYS A 4 11.45 -18.02 -6.51
C LYS A 4 11.51 -16.51 -6.75
N PRO A 5 12.55 -15.82 -6.26
CA PRO A 5 12.73 -14.40 -6.55
C PRO A 5 12.87 -14.19 -8.06
N LEU A 6 12.09 -13.25 -8.57
CA LEU A 6 12.16 -12.79 -9.96
C LEU A 6 12.86 -11.43 -10.05
N TYR A 7 12.51 -10.52 -9.12
CA TYR A 7 13.16 -9.22 -8.95
C TYR A 7 13.31 -8.93 -7.46
N GLU A 8 14.47 -8.43 -7.05
CA GLU A 8 14.76 -8.14 -5.65
C GLU A 8 15.36 -6.74 -5.49
N ASN A 9 15.12 -6.12 -4.34
CA ASN A 9 15.68 -4.84 -3.92
C ASN A 9 15.42 -3.67 -4.88
N LEU A 10 14.30 -3.70 -5.62
CA LEU A 10 13.89 -2.58 -6.46
C LEU A 10 13.51 -1.38 -5.58
N ASP A 11 13.97 -0.18 -5.94
CA ASP A 11 13.68 1.03 -5.17
C ASP A 11 12.39 1.71 -5.63
N THR A 12 11.56 2.15 -4.69
CA THR A 12 10.34 2.92 -5.00
C THR A 12 10.65 4.26 -5.67
N ALA A 13 11.85 4.81 -5.48
CA ALA A 13 12.29 6.02 -6.17
C ALA A 13 12.40 5.85 -7.70
N PHE A 14 12.62 4.62 -8.19
CA PHE A 14 12.82 4.34 -9.61
C PHE A 14 11.69 3.53 -10.24
N VAL A 15 10.81 2.93 -9.43
CA VAL A 15 9.77 2.01 -9.91
C VAL A 15 8.38 2.54 -9.55
N ASN A 16 7.58 2.81 -10.59
CA ASN A 16 6.17 3.08 -10.43
C ASN A 16 5.40 1.79 -10.11
N ILE A 17 5.05 1.58 -8.83
CA ILE A 17 4.37 0.36 -8.36
C ILE A 17 3.06 0.09 -9.12
N ALA A 18 2.30 1.12 -9.49
CA ALA A 18 1.02 0.94 -10.17
C ALA A 18 1.23 0.42 -11.61
N ALA A 19 2.27 0.90 -12.29
CA ALA A 19 2.67 0.40 -13.60
C ALA A 19 3.19 -1.05 -13.50
N LEU A 20 3.98 -1.37 -12.48
CA LEU A 20 4.46 -2.73 -12.22
C LEU A 20 3.30 -3.71 -11.99
N VAL A 21 2.35 -3.36 -11.12
CA VAL A 21 1.16 -4.19 -10.86
C VAL A 21 0.35 -4.40 -12.14
N ARG A 22 0.15 -3.36 -12.95
CA ARG A 22 -0.54 -3.47 -14.24
C ARG A 22 0.20 -4.41 -15.20
N TYR A 23 1.52 -4.26 -15.32
CA TYR A 23 2.36 -5.12 -16.15
C TYR A 23 2.26 -6.59 -15.72
N LEU A 24 2.39 -6.89 -14.42
CA LEU A 24 2.27 -8.26 -13.90
C LEU A 24 0.90 -8.86 -14.16
N ARG A 25 -0.19 -8.08 -14.06
CA ARG A 25 -1.55 -8.54 -14.39
C ARG A 25 -1.70 -8.89 -15.88
N GLN A 26 -1.08 -8.12 -16.78
CA GLN A 26 -1.12 -8.38 -18.22
C GLN A 26 -0.36 -9.65 -18.60
N GLN A 27 0.70 -9.97 -17.86
CA GLN A 27 1.50 -11.18 -18.05
C GLN A 27 0.93 -12.41 -17.34
N GLU A 28 -0.30 -12.34 -16.84
CA GLU A 28 -0.95 -13.42 -16.06
C GLU A 28 -0.05 -13.97 -14.95
N PHE A 29 0.72 -13.08 -14.33
CA PHE A 29 1.70 -13.44 -13.33
C PHE A 29 1.02 -14.09 -12.11
N ILE A 30 1.56 -15.24 -11.67
CA ILE A 30 1.16 -15.92 -10.43
C ILE A 30 2.33 -15.85 -9.44
N GLY A 31 2.06 -15.30 -8.27
CA GLY A 31 3.11 -15.06 -7.28
C GLY A 31 2.76 -13.98 -6.28
N ARG A 32 3.79 -13.39 -5.66
CA ARG A 32 3.64 -12.32 -4.68
C ARG A 32 4.57 -11.16 -4.94
N VAL A 33 4.11 -9.97 -4.64
CA VAL A 33 4.92 -8.74 -4.59
C VAL A 33 4.91 -8.25 -3.15
N HIS A 34 6.09 -8.06 -2.59
CA HIS A 34 6.29 -7.57 -1.22
C HIS A 34 6.93 -6.19 -1.29
N VAL A 35 6.30 -5.24 -0.61
CA VAL A 35 6.74 -3.84 -0.55
C VAL A 35 7.02 -3.49 0.89
N THR A 36 8.23 -3.03 1.18
CA THR A 36 8.65 -2.60 2.52
C THR A 36 9.06 -1.14 2.48
N MET A 37 8.56 -0.34 3.41
CA MET A 37 8.87 1.07 3.59
C MET A 37 9.01 1.39 5.08
N GLU A 38 9.38 2.62 5.43
CA GLU A 38 9.46 3.03 6.83
C GLU A 38 8.07 2.93 7.48
N ASN A 39 7.95 2.09 8.51
CA ASN A 39 6.71 1.83 9.24
C ASN A 39 5.53 1.32 8.39
N PHE A 40 5.77 0.84 7.17
CA PHE A 40 4.72 0.38 6.27
C PHE A 40 5.17 -0.85 5.50
N GLU A 41 4.30 -1.84 5.42
CA GLU A 41 4.57 -3.08 4.71
C GLU A 41 3.32 -3.50 3.95
N ALA A 42 3.47 -3.96 2.71
CA ALA A 42 2.37 -4.45 1.91
C ALA A 42 2.74 -5.72 1.14
N GLU A 43 1.78 -6.62 1.02
CA GLU A 43 1.89 -7.84 0.25
C GLU A 43 0.74 -7.91 -0.75
N LEU A 44 1.08 -8.14 -2.01
CA LEU A 44 0.15 -8.31 -3.11
C LEU A 44 0.28 -9.75 -3.60
N LEU A 45 -0.81 -10.51 -3.50
CA LEU A 45 -0.89 -11.90 -3.91
C LEU A 45 -1.65 -11.97 -5.24
N PHE A 46 -1.02 -12.55 -6.25
CA PHE A 46 -1.59 -12.78 -7.57
C PHE A 46 -1.91 -14.26 -7.71
N GLY A 47 -3.19 -14.60 -7.86
CA GLY A 47 -3.67 -15.96 -8.04
C GLY A 47 -3.97 -16.32 -9.50
N GLU A 48 -4.13 -17.62 -9.77
CA GLU A 48 -4.41 -18.21 -11.10
C GLU A 48 -5.64 -17.61 -11.80
N ASN A 49 -6.67 -17.23 -11.04
CA ASN A 49 -7.91 -16.64 -11.55
C ASN A 49 -7.84 -15.12 -11.73
N ARG A 50 -6.63 -14.56 -11.90
CA ARG A 50 -6.37 -13.10 -11.99
C ARG A 50 -6.88 -12.32 -10.77
N GLN A 51 -7.15 -12.98 -9.64
CA GLN A 51 -7.50 -12.31 -8.40
C GLN A 51 -6.25 -11.69 -7.78
N LEU A 52 -6.34 -10.39 -7.51
CA LEU A 52 -5.36 -9.65 -6.74
C LEU A 52 -5.86 -9.50 -5.32
N ARG A 53 -5.15 -10.08 -4.35
CA ARG A 53 -5.40 -9.85 -2.92
C ARG A 53 -4.29 -8.98 -2.38
N VAL A 54 -4.67 -7.97 -1.61
CA VAL A 54 -3.73 -7.02 -1.05
C VAL A 54 -3.88 -7.04 0.46
N ARG A 55 -2.74 -7.06 1.14
CA ARG A 55 -2.62 -6.92 2.59
C ARG A 55 -1.64 -5.79 2.86
N GLU A 56 -2.03 -4.89 3.74
CA GLU A 56 -1.23 -3.75 4.20
C GLU A 56 -1.11 -3.85 5.72
N ILE A 57 0.09 -3.53 6.22
CA ILE A 57 0.42 -3.36 7.62
C ILE A 57 1.05 -1.98 7.79
N ASP A 58 0.28 -1.05 8.33
CA ASP A 58 0.77 0.27 8.75
C ASP A 58 1.23 0.13 10.20
N ARG A 59 2.54 -0.05 10.41
CA ARG A 59 3.16 -0.24 11.72
C ARG A 59 3.08 1.03 12.56
N PHE A 60 3.02 2.20 11.93
CA PHE A 60 2.85 3.46 12.61
C PHE A 60 1.43 3.59 13.21
N ALA A 61 0.41 3.25 12.42
CA ALA A 61 -0.98 3.26 12.87
C ALA A 61 -1.38 1.99 13.66
N GLY A 62 -0.56 0.94 13.66
CA GLY A 62 -0.93 -0.38 14.17
C GLY A 62 -2.07 -1.02 13.39
N ARG A 63 -2.28 -0.60 12.14
CA ARG A 63 -3.44 -0.98 11.33
C ARG A 63 -3.08 -2.07 10.35
N MET A 64 -3.93 -3.09 10.29
CA MET A 64 -3.93 -4.03 9.18
C MET A 64 -5.16 -3.78 8.31
N SER A 65 -4.96 -3.79 7.00
CA SER A 65 -6.05 -3.59 6.05
C SER A 65 -5.84 -4.45 4.81
N GLY A 66 -6.91 -4.70 4.06
CA GLY A 66 -6.81 -5.46 2.82
C GLY A 66 -7.76 -4.97 1.75
N GLY A 67 -7.67 -5.59 0.58
CA GLY A 67 -8.53 -5.29 -0.57
C GLY A 67 -8.15 -4.00 -1.30
N ASN A 68 -9.12 -3.41 -1.99
CA ASN A 68 -8.90 -2.28 -2.89
C ASN A 68 -8.45 -1.00 -2.18
N GLU A 69 -8.92 -0.74 -0.96
CA GLU A 69 -8.48 0.43 -0.20
C GLU A 69 -6.99 0.35 0.18
N ALA A 70 -6.54 -0.85 0.57
CA ALA A 70 -5.13 -1.10 0.86
C ALA A 70 -4.26 -0.91 -0.39
N LEU A 71 -4.76 -1.34 -1.54
CA LEU A 71 -4.08 -1.13 -2.83
C LEU A 71 -3.94 0.36 -3.18
N GLN A 72 -5.01 1.14 -3.00
CA GLN A 72 -4.98 2.58 -3.26
C GLN A 72 -3.97 3.30 -2.35
N ARG A 73 -3.97 2.97 -1.04
CA ARG A 73 -3.00 3.56 -0.10
C ARG A 73 -1.57 3.18 -0.43
N LEU A 74 -1.33 1.92 -0.79
CA LEU A 74 -0.03 1.49 -1.28
C LEU A 74 0.42 2.33 -2.48
N PHE A 75 -0.46 2.58 -3.46
CA PHE A 75 -0.09 3.38 -4.64
C PHE A 75 0.25 4.83 -4.33
N VAL A 76 -0.41 5.42 -3.32
CA VAL A 76 -0.07 6.77 -2.85
C VAL A 76 1.28 6.76 -2.14
N ARG A 77 1.48 5.83 -1.19
CA ARG A 77 2.69 5.75 -0.37
C ARG A 77 3.93 5.35 -1.15
N ALA A 78 3.83 4.42 -2.08
CA ALA A 78 4.95 3.97 -2.89
C ALA A 78 5.49 5.05 -3.85
N LYS A 79 4.92 6.26 -3.86
CA LYS A 79 5.54 7.44 -4.48
C LYS A 79 6.65 8.04 -3.62
N GLU A 80 6.67 7.76 -2.33
CA GLU A 80 7.74 8.17 -1.43
C GLU A 80 9.02 7.35 -1.72
N PRO A 81 10.20 8.00 -1.69
CA PRO A 81 11.48 7.31 -1.89
C PRO A 81 11.82 6.40 -0.69
N ASN A 82 12.87 5.58 -0.84
CA ASN A 82 13.42 4.69 0.20
C ASN A 82 12.59 3.43 0.52
N GLY A 83 11.60 3.09 -0.30
CA GLY A 83 10.92 1.81 -0.24
C GLY A 83 11.66 0.73 -1.03
N LYS A 84 11.49 -0.53 -0.63
CA LYS A 84 12.00 -1.71 -1.34
C LYS A 84 10.86 -2.58 -1.85
N ILE A 85 10.97 -3.03 -3.10
CA ILE A 85 10.00 -3.91 -3.76
C ILE A 85 10.71 -5.20 -4.14
N ASN A 86 10.12 -6.34 -3.73
CA ASN A 86 10.56 -7.68 -4.08
C ASN A 86 9.41 -8.42 -4.78
N VAL A 87 9.72 -9.11 -5.87
CA VAL A 87 8.75 -9.85 -6.69
C VAL A 87 9.16 -11.31 -6.72
N PHE A 88 8.25 -12.20 -6.29
CA PHE A 88 8.48 -13.63 -6.24
C PHE A 88 7.45 -14.37 -7.08
N ARG A 89 7.91 -15.22 -8.00
CA ARG A 89 7.05 -16.07 -8.84
C ARG A 89 6.75 -17.37 -8.10
N GLN A 90 5.51 -17.83 -8.16
CA GLN A 90 5.13 -19.16 -7.67
C GLN A 90 5.67 -20.22 -8.64
N ILE A 91 6.33 -21.25 -8.12
CA ILE A 91 6.75 -22.41 -8.91
C ILE A 91 5.92 -23.61 -8.49
N GLU A 92 5.34 -24.30 -9.45
CA GLU A 92 4.85 -25.66 -9.24
C GLU A 92 6.06 -26.58 -9.10
N VAL A 93 6.25 -27.10 -7.90
CA VAL A 93 7.20 -28.19 -7.68
C VAL A 93 6.59 -29.41 -8.36
N VAL A 94 6.92 -29.60 -9.64
CA VAL A 94 6.68 -30.86 -10.32
C VAL A 94 7.52 -31.87 -9.57
N GLN A 95 6.86 -32.67 -8.73
CA GLN A 95 7.50 -33.84 -8.16
C GLN A 95 7.83 -34.75 -9.34
N THR A 96 9.07 -34.70 -9.82
CA THR A 96 9.63 -35.74 -10.66
C THR A 96 9.57 -37.02 -9.85
N VAL A 97 8.51 -37.79 -10.06
CA VAL A 97 8.42 -39.17 -9.61
C VAL A 97 9.52 -39.89 -10.39
N GLU A 98 10.68 -40.10 -9.77
CA GLU A 98 11.70 -40.99 -10.31
C GLU A 98 11.04 -42.36 -10.48
N THR A 99 10.74 -42.73 -11.72
CA THR A 99 10.36 -44.10 -12.04
C THR A 99 11.49 -45.01 -11.57
N PRO A 100 11.22 -46.00 -10.71
CA PRO A 100 12.25 -46.93 -10.28
C PRO A 100 12.82 -47.61 -11.52
N LYS A 101 14.13 -47.47 -11.73
CA LYS A 101 14.88 -48.28 -12.70
C LYS A 101 14.71 -49.74 -12.30
N ILE A 102 13.73 -50.41 -12.89
CA ILE A 102 13.69 -51.87 -12.94
C ILE A 102 14.91 -52.25 -13.77
N ALA A 103 15.93 -52.79 -13.10
CA ALA A 103 17.05 -53.44 -13.75
C ALA A 103 16.51 -54.68 -14.47
N VAL A 104 16.12 -54.53 -15.74
CA VAL A 104 15.92 -55.66 -16.64
C VAL A 104 17.30 -56.07 -17.14
N ASN A 105 17.76 -57.21 -16.66
CA ASN A 105 18.89 -57.92 -17.21
C ASN A 105 18.53 -58.35 -18.63
N ILE A 106 19.13 -57.72 -19.64
CA ILE A 106 19.03 -58.15 -21.04
C ILE A 106 20.44 -58.54 -21.48
N GLU A 107 20.75 -59.82 -21.31
CA GLU A 107 21.75 -60.45 -22.15
C GLU A 107 21.22 -60.51 -23.59
N LYS A 108 22.03 -59.96 -24.50
CA LYS A 108 22.18 -60.40 -25.89
C LYS A 108 20.97 -60.22 -26.82
N ILE A 109 20.91 -59.07 -27.51
CA ILE A 109 20.40 -58.99 -28.89
C ILE A 109 21.30 -58.05 -29.71
N GLU A 110 21.73 -58.57 -30.86
CA GLU A 110 22.63 -57.97 -31.84
C GLU A 110 22.01 -56.80 -32.62
N VAL A 111 22.88 -55.84 -32.91
CA VAL A 111 23.05 -55.03 -34.13
C VAL A 111 21.91 -55.09 -35.17
N ILE A 112 21.23 -53.95 -35.38
CA ILE A 112 20.96 -53.38 -36.72
C ILE A 112 21.01 -51.85 -36.61
N GLU A 113 22.07 -51.25 -37.15
CA GLU A 113 22.10 -49.84 -37.55
C GLU A 113 21.05 -49.59 -38.64
N LYS A 114 20.23 -48.55 -38.49
CA LYS A 114 19.72 -47.77 -39.62
C LYS A 114 19.35 -46.36 -39.18
N GLU A 115 19.98 -45.41 -39.86
CA GLU A 115 19.81 -43.97 -39.82
C GLU A 115 18.34 -43.55 -39.92
N SER A 116 17.95 -42.54 -39.15
CA SER A 116 16.98 -41.51 -39.60
C SER A 116 16.82 -40.42 -38.54
N THR A 117 17.55 -39.34 -38.73
CA THR A 117 17.27 -38.01 -38.17
C THR A 117 16.02 -37.43 -38.84
N PRO A 118 14.96 -37.04 -38.12
CA PRO A 118 13.99 -36.11 -38.67
C PRO A 118 14.47 -34.68 -38.44
N GLN A 119 14.93 -34.05 -39.52
CA GLN A 119 15.03 -32.59 -39.60
C GLN A 119 13.62 -32.00 -39.51
N SER A 120 13.40 -31.12 -38.52
CA SER A 120 12.22 -30.27 -38.47
C SER A 120 12.38 -29.15 -39.50
N THR A 121 11.68 -29.25 -40.62
CA THR A 121 11.57 -28.19 -41.62
C THR A 121 10.36 -27.32 -41.27
N ILE A 122 10.63 -26.11 -40.78
CA ILE A 122 9.62 -25.05 -40.66
C ILE A 122 9.46 -24.43 -42.05
N LEU A 123 8.25 -24.47 -42.61
CA LEU A 123 7.92 -23.73 -43.83
C LEU A 123 7.85 -22.22 -43.51
N PRO A 124 8.26 -21.34 -44.44
CA PRO A 124 8.39 -19.89 -44.20
C PRO A 124 7.07 -19.14 -43.94
N ASP A 125 5.92 -19.82 -43.92
CA ASP A 125 4.61 -19.24 -43.62
C ASP A 125 4.01 -19.66 -42.26
N GLY A 126 4.72 -20.47 -41.47
CA GLY A 126 4.32 -20.79 -40.10
C GLY A 126 3.18 -21.83 -39.96
N SER A 127 2.89 -22.61 -40.99
CA SER A 127 1.90 -23.71 -40.91
C SER A 127 2.54 -25.07 -40.55
N ILE A 128 1.85 -25.87 -39.72
CA ILE A 128 2.29 -27.18 -39.22
C ILE A 128 1.64 -28.30 -40.06
N SER A 129 2.43 -29.30 -40.49
CA SER A 129 1.94 -30.45 -41.26
C SER A 129 0.99 -31.35 -40.45
N GLU A 130 -0.07 -31.82 -41.12
CA GLU A 130 -1.16 -32.66 -40.64
C GLU A 130 -0.71 -34.00 -40.00
N THR A 131 0.54 -34.41 -40.22
CA THR A 131 1.13 -35.61 -39.60
C THR A 131 1.44 -35.43 -38.11
N ALA A 132 1.65 -34.18 -37.64
CA ALA A 132 1.88 -33.89 -36.23
C ALA A 132 0.57 -33.86 -35.41
N ALA A 133 -0.56 -33.52 -36.05
CA ALA A 133 -1.87 -33.47 -35.39
C ALA A 133 -2.39 -34.86 -34.99
N ASN A 134 -2.12 -35.88 -35.82
CA ASN A 134 -2.57 -37.26 -35.55
C ASN A 134 -1.80 -37.94 -34.41
N ALA A 135 -0.56 -37.51 -34.12
CA ALA A 135 0.22 -38.02 -32.99
C ALA A 135 -0.29 -37.49 -31.63
N ILE A 136 -0.87 -36.29 -31.60
CA ILE A 136 -1.39 -35.65 -30.38
C ILE A 136 -2.72 -36.29 -29.95
N GLN A 137 -3.59 -36.65 -30.90
CA GLN A 137 -4.87 -37.31 -30.64
C GLN A 137 -4.69 -38.72 -30.02
N ALA A 138 -3.63 -39.44 -30.40
CA ALA A 138 -3.33 -40.78 -29.88
C ALA A 138 -2.84 -40.77 -28.41
N ILE A 139 -2.26 -39.64 -27.96
CA ILE A 139 -1.75 -39.49 -26.59
C ILE A 139 -2.90 -39.12 -25.63
N GLN A 140 -3.88 -38.34 -26.07
CA GLN A 140 -5.05 -37.97 -25.26
C GLN A 140 -5.95 -39.16 -24.90
N ASN A 141 -6.06 -40.15 -25.80
CA ASN A 141 -6.86 -41.34 -25.54
C ASN A 141 -6.24 -42.32 -24.53
N LYS A 142 -4.95 -42.18 -24.19
CA LYS A 142 -4.27 -43.05 -23.20
C LYS A 142 -4.31 -42.52 -21.77
N ILE A 143 -4.70 -41.25 -21.57
CA ILE A 143 -4.68 -40.61 -20.24
C ILE A 143 -5.97 -40.91 -19.46
N VAL A 144 -7.08 -41.20 -20.16
CA VAL A 144 -8.40 -41.44 -19.55
C VAL A 144 -8.51 -42.75 -18.77
N ASP A 145 -7.58 -43.71 -18.95
CA ASP A 145 -7.66 -45.02 -18.29
C ASP A 145 -6.94 -45.13 -16.93
N SER A 146 -6.26 -44.08 -16.46
CA SER A 146 -5.38 -44.18 -15.27
C SER A 146 -5.95 -43.64 -13.95
N GLU A 147 -7.13 -43.02 -13.94
CA GLU A 147 -7.74 -42.42 -12.73
C GLU A 147 -8.59 -43.38 -11.88
N LYS A 148 -8.22 -44.66 -11.76
CA LYS A 148 -9.05 -45.64 -11.01
C LYS A 148 -8.46 -46.28 -9.76
N ASN A 149 -7.21 -46.05 -9.37
CA ASN A 149 -6.68 -46.69 -8.15
C ASN A 149 -5.76 -45.77 -7.35
N GLY A 150 -6.32 -45.14 -6.31
CA GLY A 150 -5.59 -44.30 -5.38
C GLY A 150 -4.90 -45.07 -4.24
N LYS A 151 -3.67 -44.66 -3.89
CA LYS A 151 -3.20 -44.53 -2.49
C LYS A 151 -1.82 -43.84 -2.41
N PRO A 152 -1.51 -43.05 -1.36
CA PRO A 152 -0.28 -42.26 -1.25
C PRO A 152 0.67 -42.75 -0.13
N ALA A 153 1.98 -42.48 -0.27
CA ALA A 153 3.03 -42.40 0.78
C ALA A 153 4.41 -42.27 0.09
N ALA A 154 5.50 -41.71 0.61
CA ALA A 154 5.82 -40.76 1.67
C ALA A 154 7.32 -40.35 1.44
N SER A 155 7.64 -39.10 1.75
CA SER A 155 8.94 -38.44 2.06
C SER A 155 10.24 -39.26 2.23
N ASN A 156 11.35 -38.82 1.59
CA ASN A 156 12.59 -38.30 2.24
C ASN A 156 13.77 -37.92 1.30
N VAL A 157 14.18 -36.65 1.37
CA VAL A 157 15.54 -36.02 1.44
C VAL A 157 16.75 -36.57 0.64
N SER A 158 17.33 -35.75 -0.27
CA SER A 158 18.64 -35.04 -0.15
C SER A 158 19.19 -34.62 -1.54
N LEU A 159 19.69 -33.39 -1.70
CA LEU A 159 20.34 -32.88 -2.93
C LEU A 159 21.69 -32.21 -2.60
N PRO A 160 22.74 -32.38 -3.44
CA PRO A 160 23.95 -31.59 -3.34
C PRO A 160 23.97 -30.39 -4.29
N THR A 161 24.71 -29.39 -3.82
CA THR A 161 25.00 -28.05 -4.33
C THR A 161 25.77 -28.02 -5.66
N GLY A 162 25.41 -27.10 -6.55
CA GLY A 162 26.20 -26.73 -7.74
C GLY A 162 25.83 -25.34 -8.27
N ALA A 163 26.79 -24.43 -8.24
CA ALA A 163 26.63 -22.98 -8.32
C ALA A 163 26.79 -22.36 -9.73
N LEU A 164 26.05 -21.26 -9.92
CA LEU A 164 26.47 -19.94 -10.44
C LEU A 164 27.33 -19.81 -11.72
N ILE A 165 26.79 -19.10 -12.73
CA ILE A 165 27.47 -18.02 -13.49
C ILE A 165 26.43 -16.94 -13.91
N PHE A 166 26.67 -15.67 -13.56
CA PHE A 166 25.91 -14.47 -13.98
C PHE A 166 26.83 -13.42 -14.64
N ASN A 167 26.22 -12.47 -15.34
CA ASN A 167 26.63 -11.84 -16.59
C ASN A 167 27.15 -10.37 -16.43
N GLN A 168 28.15 -9.97 -17.23
CA GLN A 168 28.91 -8.71 -17.22
C GLN A 168 28.58 -7.81 -18.43
N GLN A 169 27.31 -7.63 -18.80
CA GLN A 169 26.95 -6.84 -20.01
C GLN A 169 25.91 -5.73 -19.81
N GLN A 170 25.62 -5.30 -18.58
CA GLN A 170 24.65 -4.21 -18.35
C GLN A 170 25.25 -2.88 -17.88
N LYS A 171 26.57 -2.66 -18.00
CA LYS A 171 27.20 -1.43 -17.49
C LYS A 171 27.31 -0.26 -18.46
N ASP A 172 27.09 -0.43 -19.77
CA ASP A 172 27.48 0.60 -20.74
C ASP A 172 26.33 1.40 -21.37
N LEU A 173 25.11 1.37 -20.82
CA LEU A 173 23.97 2.09 -21.42
C LEU A 173 23.54 3.39 -20.70
N ILE A 174 24.19 3.80 -19.60
CA ILE A 174 23.71 4.91 -18.76
C ILE A 174 24.55 6.20 -18.90
N ALA A 175 25.63 6.21 -19.70
CA ALA A 175 26.59 7.32 -19.71
C ALA A 175 26.37 8.46 -20.74
N THR A 176 25.26 8.51 -21.50
CA THR A 176 25.20 9.39 -22.71
C THR A 176 24.09 10.44 -22.74
N MET A 177 23.43 10.80 -21.62
CA MET A 177 22.43 11.88 -21.65
C MET A 177 22.49 12.80 -20.43
N ALA A 178 23.53 13.62 -20.35
CA ALA A 178 23.55 14.82 -19.49
C ALA A 178 24.61 15.81 -19.98
N GLN A 179 24.25 16.72 -20.89
CA GLN A 179 24.96 17.99 -21.13
C GLN A 179 24.12 18.93 -22.01
N LYS A 180 24.26 20.25 -21.75
CA LYS A 180 23.65 21.46 -22.37
C LYS A 180 22.25 21.85 -21.83
N GLU A 181 21.95 23.06 -21.35
CA GLU A 181 22.54 24.40 -21.52
C GLU A 181 22.37 25.33 -20.29
N THR A 182 23.22 26.34 -20.22
CA THR A 182 23.33 27.46 -19.26
C THR A 182 22.44 28.68 -19.59
N PRO A 183 22.29 29.66 -18.67
CA PRO A 183 21.22 30.66 -18.66
C PRO A 183 21.59 31.98 -19.37
N ASN A 184 20.58 32.77 -19.74
CA ASN A 184 20.78 34.17 -20.13
C ASN A 184 19.71 35.10 -19.53
N GLN A 185 20.19 36.23 -18.99
CA GLN A 185 19.43 37.35 -18.41
C GLN A 185 19.09 38.37 -19.52
N SER A 186 17.89 38.98 -19.54
CA SER A 186 17.54 40.40 -19.28
C SER A 186 16.26 40.63 -20.15
N GLU A 187 15.22 41.42 -19.87
CA GLU A 187 15.15 42.83 -19.50
C GLU A 187 13.64 43.22 -19.33
N ILE A 188 13.41 44.13 -18.40
CA ILE A 188 12.34 45.14 -18.19
C ILE A 188 11.36 45.38 -19.36
N ILE A 189 10.02 45.50 -19.12
CA ILE A 189 9.08 46.65 -19.38
C ILE A 189 7.70 46.36 -18.71
N ALA A 190 7.09 47.37 -18.10
CA ALA A 190 5.77 47.37 -17.43
C ALA A 190 4.61 47.79 -18.38
N PRO A 191 3.40 48.20 -17.91
CA PRO A 191 2.15 47.51 -18.18
C PRO A 191 1.23 48.23 -19.18
N GLU A 192 0.41 47.50 -19.95
CA GLU A 192 -0.63 48.11 -20.80
C GLU A 192 -1.96 47.36 -20.76
N THR A 193 -2.98 48.18 -20.46
CA THR A 193 -4.37 48.18 -20.93
C THR A 193 -5.30 46.98 -20.78
N ALA A 194 -6.33 47.28 -19.98
CA ALA A 194 -7.68 46.76 -20.04
C ALA A 194 -8.24 46.61 -21.47
N GLU A 195 -8.79 45.44 -21.75
CA GLU A 195 -9.85 45.27 -22.74
C GLU A 195 -11.07 44.60 -22.10
N THR A 196 -12.20 45.14 -22.50
CA THR A 196 -13.54 44.93 -21.96
C THR A 196 -14.14 43.74 -22.69
N GLU A 197 -14.18 42.56 -22.06
CA GLU A 197 -14.88 41.42 -22.63
C GLU A 197 -16.35 41.40 -22.19
N LYS A 198 -17.17 41.09 -23.19
CA LYS A 198 -18.57 41.42 -23.37
C LYS A 198 -19.44 40.39 -22.64
N LEU A 199 -20.42 40.89 -21.89
CA LEU A 199 -21.46 40.12 -21.21
C LEU A 199 -22.25 39.26 -22.22
N GLU A 200 -22.20 37.93 -22.05
CA GLU A 200 -23.22 37.01 -22.55
C GLU A 200 -24.34 36.82 -21.51
N PRO A 201 -25.61 36.66 -21.93
CA PRO A 201 -26.74 36.53 -21.03
C PRO A 201 -26.79 35.15 -20.33
N PRO A 202 -27.33 35.06 -19.10
CA PRO A 202 -27.35 33.82 -18.33
C PRO A 202 -28.32 32.79 -18.92
N ILE A 203 -27.80 31.58 -19.17
CA ILE A 203 -28.61 30.38 -19.41
C ILE A 203 -29.35 30.03 -18.13
N GLU A 204 -30.68 30.13 -18.17
CA GLU A 204 -31.64 29.76 -17.12
C GLU A 204 -31.52 28.26 -16.79
N LYS A 205 -30.71 27.95 -15.76
CA LYS A 205 -30.61 26.60 -15.21
C LYS A 205 -31.79 26.32 -14.28
N LYS A 206 -32.60 25.36 -14.70
CA LYS A 206 -33.64 24.65 -13.95
C LYS A 206 -33.26 24.45 -12.47
N PRO A 207 -34.16 24.71 -11.50
CA PRO A 207 -33.84 24.63 -10.07
C PRO A 207 -33.44 23.21 -9.68
N THR A 208 -32.18 23.08 -9.27
CA THR A 208 -31.66 21.87 -8.63
C THR A 208 -32.17 21.87 -7.18
N PRO A 209 -32.64 20.73 -6.64
CA PRO A 209 -33.09 20.65 -5.24
C PRO A 209 -31.96 21.13 -4.31
N PRO A 210 -32.27 21.93 -3.26
CA PRO A 210 -31.25 22.46 -2.37
C PRO A 210 -30.47 21.32 -1.71
N GLN A 211 -29.23 21.12 -2.15
CA GLN A 211 -28.24 20.39 -1.37
C GLN A 211 -28.09 21.15 -0.05
N GLN A 212 -28.44 20.48 1.04
CA GLN A 212 -28.25 20.98 2.40
C GLN A 212 -26.76 21.24 2.62
N THR A 213 -26.33 22.47 2.42
CA THR A 213 -25.03 22.94 2.87
C THR A 213 -24.98 22.77 4.39
N PRO A 214 -23.95 22.10 4.95
CA PRO A 214 -23.82 21.93 6.39
C PRO A 214 -23.80 23.30 7.04
N THR A 215 -24.85 23.59 7.81
CA THR A 215 -25.03 24.82 8.57
C THR A 215 -23.79 25.02 9.43
N SER A 216 -23.08 26.14 9.25
CA SER A 216 -21.94 26.46 10.09
C SER A 216 -22.40 26.49 11.56
N PRO A 217 -21.70 25.80 12.47
CA PRO A 217 -22.11 25.71 13.87
C PRO A 217 -22.23 27.11 14.46
N SER A 218 -23.24 27.32 15.32
CA SER A 218 -23.42 28.60 16.00
C SER A 218 -22.19 28.93 16.85
N GLY A 219 -21.95 30.20 17.16
CA GLY A 219 -20.79 30.61 17.99
C GLY A 219 -20.72 29.89 19.34
N LEU A 220 -21.88 29.56 19.92
CA LEU A 220 -22.01 28.78 21.15
C LEU A 220 -21.57 27.32 20.96
N ASP A 221 -21.91 26.71 19.82
CA ASP A 221 -21.51 25.34 19.47
C ASP A 221 -20.00 25.23 19.26
N LYS A 222 -19.37 26.27 18.68
CA LYS A 222 -17.92 26.33 18.49
C LYS A 222 -17.17 26.38 19.82
N GLN A 223 -17.62 27.20 20.78
CA GLN A 223 -17.00 27.24 22.11
C GLN A 223 -17.12 25.90 22.84
N GLN A 224 -18.30 25.27 22.77
CA GLN A 224 -18.52 23.95 23.35
C GLN A 224 -17.60 22.89 22.71
N LEU A 225 -17.45 22.92 21.38
CA LEU A 225 -16.54 22.04 20.67
C LEU A 225 -15.10 22.22 21.15
N LEU A 226 -14.60 23.46 21.21
CA LEU A 226 -13.23 23.76 21.63
C LEU A 226 -12.95 23.30 23.06
N ALA A 227 -13.91 23.47 23.97
CA ALA A 227 -13.80 22.96 25.33
C ALA A 227 -13.64 21.43 25.35
N ILE A 228 -14.45 20.71 24.57
CA ILE A 228 -14.38 19.23 24.49
C ILE A 228 -13.07 18.78 23.85
N CYS A 229 -12.60 19.46 22.80
CA CYS A 229 -11.31 19.16 22.19
C CYS A 229 -10.16 19.34 23.19
N GLY A 230 -10.21 20.42 23.97
CA GLY A 230 -9.23 20.70 25.03
C GLY A 230 -9.22 19.61 26.10
N GLU A 231 -10.39 19.17 26.56
CA GLU A 231 -10.54 18.06 27.52
C GLU A 231 -10.01 16.74 26.94
N MET A 232 -10.30 16.41 25.68
CA MET A 232 -9.74 15.22 25.02
C MET A 232 -8.22 15.26 24.95
N LEU A 233 -7.65 16.39 24.56
CA LEU A 233 -6.20 16.58 24.53
C LEU A 233 -5.60 16.45 25.93
N GLN A 234 -6.29 16.95 26.96
CA GLN A 234 -5.85 16.80 28.36
C GLN A 234 -5.82 15.34 28.81
N ILE A 235 -6.78 14.53 28.38
CA ILE A 235 -6.77 13.07 28.66
C ILE A 235 -5.51 12.43 28.03
N VAL A 236 -5.14 12.82 26.81
CA VAL A 236 -3.92 12.34 26.15
C VAL A 236 -2.67 12.85 26.86
N GLU A 237 -2.59 14.15 27.14
CA GLU A 237 -1.47 14.79 27.85
C GLU A 237 -1.20 14.14 29.20
N THR A 238 -2.22 14.06 30.06
CA THR A 238 -2.09 13.46 31.40
C THR A 238 -1.63 12.02 31.31
N THR A 239 -2.23 11.22 30.43
CA THR A 239 -1.87 9.79 30.30
C THR A 239 -0.46 9.60 29.76
N VAL A 240 -0.03 10.39 28.78
CA VAL A 240 1.33 10.31 28.25
C VAL A 240 2.36 10.73 29.30
N ASN A 241 2.10 11.81 30.02
CA ASN A 241 3.01 12.32 31.05
C ASN A 241 3.08 11.39 32.28
N GLU A 242 1.95 10.81 32.70
CA GLU A 242 1.88 9.81 33.78
C GLU A 242 2.69 8.55 33.45
N SER A 243 2.76 8.17 32.17
CA SER A 243 3.54 7.03 31.66
C SER A 243 4.97 7.38 31.25
N GLN A 244 5.57 8.40 31.88
CA GLN A 244 6.96 8.85 31.63
C GLN A 244 7.23 9.36 30.20
N GLY A 245 6.19 9.67 29.42
CA GLY A 245 6.31 10.39 28.17
C GLY A 245 6.41 11.91 28.38
N ASP A 246 6.81 12.64 27.33
CA ASP A 246 6.74 14.10 27.32
C ASP A 246 5.78 14.53 26.21
N PHE A 247 4.55 14.86 26.59
CA PHE A 247 3.48 15.19 25.66
C PHE A 247 3.80 16.44 24.82
N ALA A 248 4.31 17.50 25.45
CA ALA A 248 4.49 18.80 24.81
C ALA A 248 5.42 18.79 23.58
N PRO A 249 6.63 18.19 23.62
CA PRO A 249 7.48 18.08 22.43
C PRO A 249 6.91 17.10 21.40
N LEU A 250 6.29 15.99 21.82
CA LEU A 250 5.65 15.04 20.89
C LEU A 250 4.50 15.69 20.13
N PHE A 251 3.68 16.49 20.82
CA PHE A 251 2.55 17.19 20.22
C PHE A 251 3.02 18.28 19.26
N ARG A 252 4.02 19.09 19.64
CA ARG A 252 4.63 20.08 18.73
C ARG A 252 5.23 19.43 17.49
N GLN A 253 5.93 18.31 17.66
CA GLN A 253 6.48 17.56 16.52
C GLN A 253 5.37 17.03 15.61
N ALA A 254 4.27 16.52 16.18
CA ALA A 254 3.13 16.04 15.40
C ALA A 254 2.43 17.18 14.64
N GLN A 255 2.31 18.37 15.25
CA GLN A 255 1.77 19.57 14.61
C GLN A 255 2.61 20.01 13.40
N SER A 256 3.93 20.14 13.57
CA SER A 256 4.84 20.48 12.45
C SER A 256 4.83 19.42 11.36
N ALA A 257 4.73 18.14 11.69
CA ALA A 257 4.65 17.08 10.69
C ALA A 257 3.30 17.01 9.95
N LEU A 258 2.32 17.83 10.33
CA LEU A 258 1.00 17.92 9.72
C LEU A 258 0.73 19.32 9.15
N SER A 259 1.67 20.26 9.25
CA SER A 259 1.47 21.64 8.79
C SER A 259 1.32 21.75 7.28
N ASP A 260 1.91 20.82 6.52
CA ASP A 260 1.80 20.82 5.05
C ASP A 260 0.35 20.57 4.61
N ASP A 261 -0.34 19.64 5.28
CA ASP A 261 -1.76 19.34 5.02
C ASP A 261 -2.72 20.29 5.77
N TYR A 262 -2.28 20.79 6.93
CA TYR A 262 -3.05 21.63 7.82
C TYR A 262 -2.23 22.86 8.26
N PRO A 263 -2.10 23.90 7.41
CA PRO A 263 -1.23 25.05 7.70
C PRO A 263 -1.52 25.78 9.00
N PHE A 264 -2.76 25.69 9.52
CA PHE A 264 -3.15 26.27 10.80
C PHE A 264 -2.57 25.54 12.03
N LEU A 265 -2.03 24.33 11.87
CA LEU A 265 -1.35 23.60 12.94
C LEU A 265 0.09 24.06 13.16
N GLU A 266 0.67 24.77 12.20
CA GLU A 266 2.05 25.24 12.28
C GLU A 266 2.29 26.04 13.58
N PRO A 267 3.14 25.54 14.50
CA PRO A 267 3.29 26.13 15.83
C PRO A 267 3.70 27.60 15.82
N SER A 268 4.48 28.01 14.82
CA SER A 268 4.94 29.40 14.66
C SER A 268 3.82 30.39 14.33
N THR A 269 2.72 29.94 13.72
CA THR A 269 1.57 30.81 13.39
C THR A 269 0.74 31.18 14.62
N GLY A 270 0.75 30.32 15.65
CA GLY A 270 -0.10 30.44 16.83
C GLY A 270 -1.60 30.42 16.52
N THR A 271 -2.01 29.87 15.36
CA THR A 271 -3.43 29.83 14.96
C THR A 271 -4.24 28.90 15.85
N VAL A 272 -3.70 27.73 16.15
CA VAL A 272 -4.19 26.79 17.17
C VAL A 272 -3.23 26.83 18.35
N ARG A 273 -3.74 27.12 19.54
CA ARG A 273 -2.95 27.09 20.78
C ARG A 273 -3.58 26.11 21.75
N TYR A 274 -2.76 25.21 22.26
CA TYR A 274 -3.15 24.28 23.31
C TYR A 274 -2.29 24.53 24.55
N ALA A 275 -2.92 24.66 25.71
CA ALA A 275 -2.25 24.69 26.99
C ALA A 275 -3.20 24.27 28.11
N ASN A 276 -2.77 23.34 28.97
CA ASN A 276 -3.48 22.93 30.18
C ASN A 276 -4.96 22.57 29.94
N GLY A 277 -5.21 21.73 28.93
CA GLY A 277 -6.58 21.33 28.56
C GLY A 277 -7.44 22.42 27.92
N LYS A 278 -6.90 23.59 27.60
CA LYS A 278 -7.60 24.66 26.87
C LYS A 278 -7.09 24.74 25.44
N LEU A 279 -8.03 24.84 24.51
CA LEU A 279 -7.77 24.98 23.09
C LEU A 279 -8.31 26.33 22.60
N ASP A 280 -7.42 27.21 22.16
CA ASP A 280 -7.75 28.51 21.60
C ASP A 280 -7.53 28.52 20.08
N LEU A 281 -8.44 29.19 19.37
CA LEU A 281 -8.35 29.43 17.93
C LEU A 281 -8.32 30.92 17.62
N ARG A 282 -7.31 31.35 16.86
CA ARG A 282 -7.22 32.75 16.38
C ARG A 282 -7.97 33.01 15.07
N ARG A 283 -8.25 31.95 14.31
CA ARG A 283 -8.96 32.04 13.02
C ARG A 283 -10.19 31.16 13.04
N ASP A 284 -11.14 31.48 12.18
CA ASP A 284 -12.23 30.57 11.92
C ASP A 284 -11.74 29.41 11.06
N ILE A 285 -11.99 28.19 11.53
CA ILE A 285 -11.54 26.95 10.91
C ILE A 285 -12.76 26.05 10.87
N ASN A 286 -12.95 25.37 9.73
CA ASN A 286 -13.99 24.38 9.61
C ASN A 286 -13.85 23.31 10.71
N THR A 287 -14.92 23.11 11.49
CA THR A 287 -14.97 22.19 12.63
C THR A 287 -14.50 20.77 12.29
N ASN A 288 -14.90 20.23 11.14
CA ASN A 288 -14.52 18.88 10.74
C ASN A 288 -13.02 18.79 10.43
N VAL A 289 -12.47 19.82 9.78
CA VAL A 289 -11.04 19.91 9.48
C VAL A 289 -10.23 20.03 10.77
N LEU A 290 -10.66 20.87 11.71
CA LEU A 290 -10.05 21.01 13.02
C LEU A 290 -10.04 19.67 13.76
N MET A 291 -11.21 19.03 13.92
CA MET A 291 -11.34 17.75 14.62
C MET A 291 -10.48 16.65 14.02
N LYS A 292 -10.48 16.54 12.68
CA LYS A 292 -9.64 15.57 11.96
C LYS A 292 -8.15 15.83 12.23
N SER A 293 -7.71 17.08 12.13
CA SER A 293 -6.31 17.46 12.34
C SER A 293 -5.83 17.23 13.78
N LEU A 294 -6.67 17.51 14.79
CA LEU A 294 -6.35 17.30 16.21
C LEU A 294 -6.33 15.82 16.60
N SER A 295 -7.29 15.03 16.09
CA SER A 295 -7.29 13.58 16.30
C SER A 295 -6.09 12.91 15.64
N GLU A 296 -5.68 13.37 14.45
CA GLU A 296 -4.46 12.91 13.79
C GLU A 296 -3.20 13.28 14.59
N CYS A 297 -3.07 14.53 15.07
CA CYS A 297 -1.97 14.95 15.95
C CYS A 297 -1.88 14.05 17.19
N SER A 298 -3.01 13.87 17.87
CA SER A 298 -3.08 13.08 19.11
C SER A 298 -2.76 11.61 18.85
N MET A 299 -3.24 11.03 17.75
CA MET A 299 -2.90 9.66 17.35
C MET A 299 -1.39 9.50 17.14
N ARG A 300 -0.72 10.46 16.47
CA ARG A 300 0.75 10.43 16.28
C ARG A 300 1.50 10.50 17.61
N VAL A 301 1.02 11.31 18.56
CA VAL A 301 1.59 11.38 19.92
C VAL A 301 1.44 10.05 20.63
N VAL A 302 0.24 9.46 20.64
CA VAL A 302 -0.05 8.17 21.27
C VAL A 302 0.76 7.06 20.62
N ALA A 303 0.91 7.04 19.29
CA ALA A 303 1.73 6.07 18.58
C ALA A 303 3.20 6.11 19.04
N LYS A 304 3.80 7.31 19.09
CA LYS A 304 5.18 7.47 19.57
C LYS A 304 5.34 7.15 21.06
N ALA A 305 4.41 7.58 21.90
CA ALA A 305 4.48 7.33 23.33
C ALA A 305 4.28 5.84 23.66
N SER A 306 3.32 5.19 23.01
CA SER A 306 3.03 3.76 23.22
C SER A 306 4.15 2.81 22.77
N PHE A 307 5.07 3.27 21.93
CA PHE A 307 6.30 2.52 21.63
C PHE A 307 7.18 2.33 22.88
N ARG A 308 7.21 3.32 23.79
CA ARG A 308 7.97 3.25 25.05
C ARG A 308 7.17 2.67 26.20
N ALA A 309 5.87 2.95 26.24
CA ALA A 309 4.94 2.53 27.29
C ALA A 309 3.66 1.95 26.66
N PRO A 310 3.65 0.65 26.29
CA PRO A 310 2.52 0.03 25.59
C PRO A 310 1.17 0.13 26.30
N GLU A 311 1.17 0.27 27.63
CA GLU A 311 -0.01 0.42 28.48
C GLU A 311 -0.79 1.72 28.24
N ILE A 312 -0.17 2.75 27.66
CA ILE A 312 -0.80 4.06 27.38
C ILE A 312 -2.12 3.87 26.63
N ARG A 313 -2.16 3.00 25.62
CA ARG A 313 -3.39 2.76 24.84
C ARG A 313 -4.50 2.21 25.70
N GLN A 314 -4.21 1.24 26.57
CA GLN A 314 -5.21 0.62 27.44
C GLN A 314 -5.76 1.62 28.47
N ILE A 315 -4.90 2.50 29.01
CA ILE A 315 -5.32 3.56 29.93
C ILE A 315 -6.23 4.56 29.19
N LEU A 316 -5.86 4.96 27.97
CA LEU A 316 -6.65 5.86 27.14
C LEU A 316 -8.03 5.29 26.77
N ILE A 317 -8.13 3.99 26.43
CA ILE A 317 -9.43 3.34 26.19
C ILE A 317 -10.36 3.56 27.38
N LYS A 318 -9.89 3.24 28.59
CA LYS A 318 -10.68 3.37 29.82
C LYS A 318 -11.10 4.83 30.06
N LYS A 319 -10.14 5.76 29.99
CA LYS A 319 -10.40 7.20 30.20
C LYS A 319 -11.37 7.77 29.15
N PHE A 320 -11.26 7.37 27.88
CA PHE A 320 -12.18 7.83 26.83
C PHE A 320 -13.58 7.25 26.95
N ILE A 321 -13.75 5.99 27.37
CA ILE A 321 -15.08 5.42 27.65
C ILE A 321 -15.76 6.21 28.78
N GLU A 322 -15.03 6.49 29.87
CA GLU A 322 -15.56 7.29 30.98
C GLU A 322 -15.91 8.72 30.52
N PHE A 323 -15.02 9.33 29.74
CA PHE A 323 -15.24 10.66 29.18
C PHE A 323 -16.47 10.73 28.27
N GLY A 324 -16.63 9.74 27.38
CA GLY A 324 -17.78 9.62 26.48
C GLY A 324 -19.10 9.48 27.23
N ARG A 325 -19.12 8.75 28.36
CA ARG A 325 -20.29 8.65 29.24
C ARG A 325 -20.61 9.99 29.92
N LYS A 326 -19.61 10.69 30.45
CA LYS A 326 -19.80 12.01 31.09
C LYS A 326 -20.27 13.09 30.11
N ARG A 327 -19.92 12.97 28.83
CA ARG A 327 -20.19 13.97 27.78
C ARG A 327 -21.10 13.43 26.67
N GLU A 328 -22.02 12.51 26.98
CA GLU A 328 -22.80 11.76 25.98
C GLU A 328 -23.47 12.66 24.92
N SER A 329 -24.14 13.73 25.34
CA SER A 329 -24.84 14.65 24.43
C SER A 329 -23.90 15.31 23.44
N ALA A 330 -22.71 15.71 23.89
CA ALA A 330 -21.73 16.36 23.05
C ALA A 330 -20.96 15.35 22.18
N PHE A 331 -20.76 14.13 22.68
CA PHE A 331 -20.19 13.02 21.90
C PHE A 331 -21.05 12.70 20.67
N LYS A 332 -22.38 12.65 20.86
CA LYS A 332 -23.33 12.46 19.76
C LYS A 332 -23.32 13.66 18.81
N LYS A 333 -23.41 14.88 19.35
CA LYS A 333 -23.49 16.12 18.57
C LYS A 333 -22.29 16.33 17.64
N PHE A 334 -21.08 16.04 18.11
CA PHE A 334 -19.85 16.30 17.37
C PHE A 334 -19.14 15.04 16.85
N ALA A 335 -19.81 13.89 16.87
CA ALA A 335 -19.25 12.60 16.45
C ALA A 335 -17.90 12.25 17.13
N MET A 336 -17.74 12.63 18.41
CA MET A 336 -16.46 12.50 19.14
C MET A 336 -16.00 11.05 19.30
N ALA A 337 -16.93 10.10 19.26
CA ALA A 337 -16.63 8.66 19.34
C ALA A 337 -15.62 8.25 18.25
N GLN A 338 -15.83 8.67 17.01
CA GLN A 338 -14.94 8.33 15.88
C GLN A 338 -13.53 8.93 16.07
N HIS A 339 -13.46 10.14 16.63
CA HIS A 339 -12.19 10.79 16.91
C HIS A 339 -11.44 10.13 18.07
N ALA A 340 -12.14 9.76 19.14
CA ALA A 340 -11.54 9.00 20.25
C ALA A 340 -11.03 7.63 19.78
N GLU A 341 -11.81 6.89 18.99
CA GLU A 341 -11.39 5.62 18.39
C GLU A 341 -10.17 5.79 17.50
N ARG A 342 -10.12 6.84 16.67
CA ARG A 342 -8.96 7.17 15.84
C ARG A 342 -7.70 7.42 16.67
N ILE A 343 -7.81 8.17 17.77
CA ILE A 343 -6.68 8.49 18.65
C ILE A 343 -6.08 7.21 19.24
N VAL A 344 -6.93 6.29 19.69
CA VAL A 344 -6.45 5.06 20.35
C VAL A 344 -6.09 3.96 19.35
N GLY A 345 -6.64 4.01 18.13
CA GLY A 345 -6.40 3.04 17.06
C GLY A 345 -7.28 1.79 17.15
N THR A 346 -8.37 1.82 17.92
CA THR A 346 -9.31 0.70 18.06
C THR A 346 -10.73 1.20 18.35
N LYS A 347 -11.73 0.37 18.05
CA LYS A 347 -13.14 0.65 18.33
C LYS A 347 -13.40 0.57 19.84
N ILE A 348 -14.12 1.56 20.40
CA ILE A 348 -14.41 1.65 21.85
C ILE A 348 -15.88 1.96 22.17
N PHE A 349 -16.70 2.37 21.19
CA PHE A 349 -18.13 2.69 21.38
C PHE A 349 -19.08 1.82 20.54
#